data_AF-A0A956U715-F1
#
_entry.id   AF-A0A956U715-F1
#
_cell.length_a   1.000
_cell.length_b   1.000
_cell.length_c   1.000
_cell.angle_alpha   90.00
_cell.angle_beta   90.00
_cell.angle_gamma   90.00
#
_symmetry.space_group_name_H-M   'P 1'
#
loop_
_entity.id
_entity.type
_entity.pdbx_description
1 polymer ?
#
loop_
_entity_poly.entity_id
_entity_poly.type
_entity_poly.pdbx_seq_one_letter_code
_entity_poly.pdbx_strand_id
1 'polypeptide(L)'
;MSEPNEYSKNRVKDYLPLSFMIALTSGYVALSCFGSAIGIDNLLKDVYLPIGAIAILGLSHGSLDHVVYKNRIRPVSIGDIKFGFFSIYLLLLSSVILLWLVEPVLALVAFLTISVIHFGSDDSEGANQNRLLEAFIRGMMPVVIPTFRHPDEVSRLFRQLTGEAGGAALSAYSVYFASLIPMILLISAIFIWFYKYDSKHSLKAGLEIMLISATFWMLPPLAAFCAYFCGIHAPRKILTIAELLAPQRLASGVLKFHKLSIKPTLVVIGVSGLCYLILTRTIPLDEAAVRVTFIALNALTLPHVLLPCMAKVDTGTAGISQYQRI
;
A
#
# COMPACT_ATOMS: atom_id res chain seq x y z
N MET A 1 1.52 -33.82 -15.44
CA MET A 1 1.18 -32.66 -14.57
C MET A 1 0.27 -31.75 -15.38
N SER A 2 -1.01 -31.67 -15.05
CA SER A 2 -1.96 -30.78 -15.73
C SER A 2 -1.59 -29.32 -15.47
N GLU A 3 -1.58 -28.50 -16.53
CA GLU A 3 -1.44 -27.06 -16.39
C GLU A 3 -2.60 -26.53 -15.52
N PRO A 4 -2.34 -25.59 -14.58
CA PRO A 4 -3.43 -24.94 -13.87
C PRO A 4 -4.27 -24.16 -14.88
N ASN A 5 -5.49 -24.66 -15.13
CA ASN A 5 -6.51 -24.03 -15.97
C ASN A 5 -6.59 -22.52 -15.62
N GLU A 6 -6.61 -21.65 -16.62
CA GLU A 6 -6.73 -20.19 -16.52
C GLU A 6 -7.83 -19.75 -15.53
N TYR A 7 -8.91 -20.53 -15.45
CA TYR A 7 -9.99 -20.36 -14.46
C TYR A 7 -9.53 -20.43 -12.99
N SER A 8 -8.55 -21.29 -12.68
CA SER A 8 -7.99 -21.41 -11.32
C SER A 8 -7.07 -20.25 -10.95
N LYS A 9 -6.32 -19.69 -11.91
CA LYS A 9 -5.46 -18.52 -11.70
C LYS A 9 -6.27 -17.27 -11.37
N ASN A 10 -7.37 -17.06 -12.11
CA ASN A 10 -8.27 -15.93 -11.88
C ASN A 10 -8.93 -16.00 -10.49
N ARG A 11 -9.40 -17.18 -10.05
CA ARG A 11 -9.97 -17.33 -8.70
C ARG A 11 -8.99 -17.01 -7.56
N VAL A 12 -7.71 -17.38 -7.68
CA VAL A 12 -6.73 -17.06 -6.62
C VAL A 12 -6.53 -15.55 -6.52
N LYS A 13 -6.40 -14.85 -7.65
CA LYS A 13 -6.27 -13.39 -7.68
C LYS A 13 -7.49 -12.67 -7.16
N ASP A 14 -8.67 -13.23 -7.39
CA ASP A 14 -9.91 -12.61 -6.99
C ASP A 14 -10.19 -12.71 -5.49
N TYR A 15 -9.88 -13.85 -4.86
CA TYR A 15 -10.34 -14.12 -3.50
C TYR A 15 -9.23 -14.18 -2.45
N LEU A 16 -7.98 -14.47 -2.82
CA LEU A 16 -6.88 -14.59 -1.85
C LEU A 16 -6.59 -13.26 -1.11
N PRO A 17 -6.57 -12.09 -1.76
CA PRO A 17 -6.35 -10.84 -1.03
C PRO A 17 -7.47 -10.55 -0.02
N LEU A 18 -8.72 -10.83 -0.40
CA LEU A 18 -9.87 -10.62 0.48
C LEU A 18 -9.81 -11.54 1.70
N SER A 19 -9.51 -12.83 1.52
CA SER A 19 -9.40 -13.77 2.64
C SER A 19 -8.24 -13.42 3.56
N PHE A 20 -7.13 -12.91 3.03
CA PHE A 20 -5.99 -12.47 3.84
C PHE A 20 -6.32 -11.23 4.67
N MET A 21 -7.03 -10.25 4.09
CA MET A 21 -7.53 -9.10 4.85
C MET A 21 -8.52 -9.49 5.95
N ILE A 22 -9.45 -10.42 5.67
CA ILE A 22 -10.38 -10.95 6.67
C ILE A 22 -9.61 -11.61 7.82
N ALA A 23 -8.57 -12.39 7.51
CA ALA A 23 -7.75 -13.04 8.53
C ALA A 23 -6.98 -12.03 9.40
N LEU A 24 -6.38 -11.00 8.79
CA LEU A 24 -5.69 -9.93 9.53
C LEU A 24 -6.65 -9.12 10.40
N THR A 25 -7.82 -8.77 9.86
CA THR A 25 -8.85 -8.00 10.57
C THR A 25 -9.42 -8.80 11.74
N SER A 26 -9.82 -10.05 11.50
CA SER A 26 -10.39 -10.92 12.55
C SER A 26 -9.34 -11.32 13.60
N GLY A 27 -8.09 -11.54 13.21
CA GLY A 27 -6.97 -11.76 14.13
C GLY A 27 -6.75 -10.57 15.07
N TYR A 28 -6.80 -9.34 14.54
CA TYR A 28 -6.70 -8.13 15.36
C TYR A 28 -7.89 -7.98 16.32
N VAL A 29 -9.11 -8.26 15.86
CA VAL A 29 -10.31 -8.21 16.71
C VAL A 29 -10.21 -9.23 17.84
N ALA A 30 -9.82 -10.47 17.54
CA ALA A 30 -9.60 -11.49 18.55
C ALA A 30 -8.52 -11.06 19.56
N LEU A 31 -7.42 -10.47 19.08
CA LEU A 31 -6.39 -9.92 19.95
C LEU A 31 -6.90 -8.75 20.80
N SER A 32 -7.83 -7.96 20.32
CA SER A 32 -8.46 -6.90 21.12
C SER A 32 -9.40 -7.45 22.20
N CYS A 33 -10.08 -8.56 21.94
CA CYS A 33 -10.97 -9.20 22.90
C CYS A 33 -10.21 -10.01 23.97
N PHE A 34 -9.11 -10.66 23.61
CA PHE A 34 -8.43 -11.64 24.47
C PHE A 34 -6.97 -11.26 24.81
N GLY A 35 -6.38 -10.28 24.12
CA GLY A 35 -4.95 -9.94 24.26
C GLY A 35 -4.57 -9.50 25.67
N SER A 36 -5.41 -8.70 26.32
CA SER A 36 -5.18 -8.29 27.71
C SER A 36 -5.13 -9.48 28.67
N ALA A 37 -5.95 -10.50 28.45
CA ALA A 37 -5.99 -11.72 29.26
C ALA A 37 -4.70 -12.57 29.14
N ILE A 38 -3.95 -12.41 28.04
CA ILE A 38 -2.66 -13.09 27.79
C ILE A 38 -1.47 -12.14 27.90
N GLY A 39 -1.65 -10.96 28.51
CA GLY A 39 -0.57 -10.01 28.79
C GLY A 39 -0.08 -9.17 27.60
N ILE A 40 -0.85 -9.12 26.50
CA ILE A 40 -0.54 -8.23 25.37
C ILE A 40 -1.11 -6.84 25.65
N ASP A 41 -0.21 -5.87 25.79
CA ASP A 41 -0.58 -4.47 25.96
C ASP A 41 -1.01 -3.80 24.64
N ASN A 42 -1.63 -2.62 24.75
CA ASN A 42 -2.11 -1.87 23.60
C ASN A 42 -0.97 -1.34 22.73
N LEU A 43 0.22 -1.09 23.28
CA LEU A 43 1.34 -0.56 22.49
C LEU A 43 1.89 -1.64 21.54
N LEU A 44 2.08 -2.86 22.03
CA LEU A 44 2.43 -4.02 21.23
C LEU A 44 1.36 -4.30 20.17
N LYS A 45 0.09 -4.28 20.57
CA LYS A 45 -1.05 -4.58 19.69
C LYS A 45 -1.27 -3.52 18.60
N ASP A 46 -1.23 -2.24 18.96
CA ASP A 46 -1.70 -1.14 18.09
C ASP A 46 -0.56 -0.53 17.26
N VAL A 47 0.70 -0.72 17.69
CA VAL A 47 1.88 -0.13 17.05
C VAL A 47 2.82 -1.19 16.51
N TYR A 48 3.41 -2.00 17.39
CA TYR A 48 4.52 -2.88 16.99
C TYR A 48 4.09 -4.06 16.13
N LEU A 49 2.95 -4.71 16.42
CA LEU A 49 2.44 -5.80 15.59
C LEU A 49 2.06 -5.34 14.17
N PRO A 50 1.31 -4.24 13.97
CA PRO A 50 1.07 -3.68 12.65
C PRO A 50 2.35 -3.30 11.90
N ILE A 51 3.31 -2.63 12.55
CA ILE A 51 4.58 -2.27 11.92
C ILE A 51 5.38 -3.51 11.53
N GLY A 52 5.45 -4.53 12.40
CA GLY A 52 6.10 -5.79 12.10
C GLY A 52 5.46 -6.50 10.90
N ALA A 53 4.13 -6.54 10.84
CA ALA A 53 3.40 -7.10 9.71
C ALA A 53 3.64 -6.31 8.41
N ILE A 54 3.66 -4.97 8.46
CA ILE A 54 4.03 -4.10 7.32
C ILE A 54 5.44 -4.42 6.84
N ALA A 55 6.40 -4.57 7.74
CA ALA A 55 7.79 -4.85 7.39
C ALA A 55 7.97 -6.25 6.75
N ILE A 56 7.28 -7.27 7.29
CA ILE A 56 7.44 -8.67 6.86
C ILE A 56 6.60 -9.00 5.62
N LEU A 57 5.34 -8.58 5.62
CA LEU A 57 4.37 -8.96 4.59
C LEU A 57 4.27 -7.91 3.49
N GLY A 58 4.23 -6.64 3.90
CA GLY A 58 3.96 -5.52 3.01
C GLY A 58 5.19 -5.12 2.20
N LEU A 59 6.29 -4.78 2.87
CA LEU A 59 7.45 -4.09 2.28
C LEU A 59 8.02 -4.75 1.00
N SER A 60 7.93 -6.07 0.91
CA SER A 60 8.44 -6.82 -0.24
C SER A 60 7.71 -6.56 -1.57
N HIS A 61 6.47 -6.05 -1.56
CA HIS A 61 5.65 -5.88 -2.78
C HIS A 61 6.30 -5.00 -3.86
N GLY A 62 6.99 -3.91 -3.47
CA GLY A 62 7.73 -3.01 -4.37
C GLY A 62 9.21 -3.39 -4.56
N SER A 63 9.67 -4.48 -3.97
CA SER A 63 11.11 -4.82 -3.98
C SER A 63 11.66 -5.22 -5.36
N LEU A 64 10.77 -5.56 -6.30
CA LEU A 64 11.11 -6.03 -7.65
C LEU A 64 10.84 -4.98 -8.74
N ASP A 65 10.80 -3.68 -8.40
CA ASP A 65 10.61 -2.60 -9.37
C ASP A 65 11.63 -2.61 -10.50
N HIS A 66 12.88 -2.98 -10.19
CA HIS A 66 13.94 -3.16 -11.18
C HIS A 66 13.61 -4.27 -12.20
N VAL A 67 12.86 -5.30 -11.81
CA VAL A 67 12.38 -6.37 -12.71
C VAL A 67 11.26 -5.84 -13.60
N VAL A 68 10.30 -5.11 -13.02
CA VAL A 68 9.19 -4.49 -13.78
C VAL A 68 9.73 -3.48 -14.79
N TYR A 69 10.64 -2.60 -14.34
CA TYR A 69 11.32 -1.62 -15.17
C TYR A 69 12.08 -2.28 -16.32
N LYS A 70 12.89 -3.31 -16.03
CA LYS A 70 13.60 -4.08 -17.07
C LYS A 70 12.63 -4.69 -18.09
N ASN A 71 11.49 -5.21 -17.65
CA ASN A 71 10.53 -5.84 -18.55
C ASN A 71 9.81 -4.84 -19.47
N ARG A 72 9.83 -3.53 -19.15
CA ARG A 72 9.19 -2.47 -19.95
C ARG A 72 10.13 -1.81 -20.96
N ILE A 73 11.45 -1.92 -20.78
CA ILE A 73 12.44 -1.27 -21.65
C ILE A 73 13.01 -2.27 -22.67
N ARG A 74 13.06 -1.87 -23.95
CA ARG A 74 13.72 -2.58 -25.08
C ARG A 74 15.22 -2.82 -24.83
N PRO A 75 15.96 -3.62 -25.64
CA PRO A 75 17.22 -4.21 -25.20
C PRO A 75 18.36 -3.19 -25.22
N VAL A 76 18.50 -2.43 -24.13
CA VAL A 76 19.71 -1.64 -23.81
C VAL A 76 20.66 -2.55 -23.00
N SER A 77 21.95 -2.22 -22.97
CA SER A 77 22.96 -3.01 -22.26
C SER A 77 22.56 -3.22 -20.78
N ILE A 78 22.80 -4.42 -20.26
CA ILE A 78 22.39 -4.82 -18.90
C ILE A 78 23.08 -3.96 -17.82
N GLY A 79 24.28 -3.43 -18.10
CA GLY A 79 25.06 -2.61 -17.18
C GLY A 79 24.48 -1.20 -17.03
N ASP A 80 24.23 -0.54 -18.16
CA ASP A 80 23.81 0.86 -18.19
C ASP A 80 22.36 1.03 -17.68
N ILE A 81 21.47 0.07 -17.97
CA ILE A 81 20.10 0.06 -17.43
C ILE A 81 20.12 -0.04 -15.89
N LYS A 82 20.97 -0.92 -15.34
CA LYS A 82 21.01 -1.14 -13.88
C LYS A 82 21.57 0.09 -13.17
N PHE A 83 22.67 0.65 -13.65
CA PHE A 83 23.28 1.83 -13.03
C PHE A 83 22.35 3.05 -13.09
N GLY A 84 21.73 3.31 -14.25
CA GLY A 84 20.75 4.38 -14.40
C GLY A 84 19.52 4.21 -13.51
N PHE A 85 18.94 3.00 -13.47
CA PHE A 85 17.80 2.70 -12.62
C PHE A 85 18.11 2.95 -11.13
N PHE A 86 19.16 2.35 -10.59
CA PHE A 86 19.48 2.49 -9.17
C PHE A 86 19.90 3.92 -8.80
N SER A 87 20.57 4.64 -9.70
CA SER A 87 20.93 6.05 -9.46
C SER A 87 19.70 6.94 -9.35
N ILE A 88 18.73 6.80 -10.27
CA ILE A 88 17.48 7.57 -10.20
C ILE A 88 16.64 7.11 -9.00
N TYR A 89 16.60 5.81 -8.71
CA TYR A 89 15.90 5.28 -7.54
C TYR A 89 16.43 5.89 -6.24
N LEU A 90 17.75 5.90 -6.06
CA LEU A 90 18.41 6.49 -4.90
C LEU A 90 18.22 8.01 -4.86
N LEU A 91 18.29 8.70 -6.01
CA LEU A 91 18.04 10.14 -6.07
C LEU A 91 16.63 10.50 -5.61
N LEU A 92 15.61 9.80 -6.13
CA LEU A 92 14.21 10.01 -5.73
C LEU A 92 14.01 9.69 -4.25
N LEU A 93 14.52 8.56 -3.79
CA LEU A 93 14.49 8.15 -2.38
C LEU A 93 15.12 9.21 -1.48
N SER A 94 16.34 9.67 -1.80
CA SER A 94 17.04 10.69 -1.02
C SER A 94 16.33 12.04 -1.05
N SER A 95 15.70 12.41 -2.16
CA SER A 95 14.92 13.65 -2.26
C SER A 95 13.70 13.64 -1.32
N VAL A 96 13.03 12.49 -1.18
CA VAL A 96 11.90 12.34 -0.24
C VAL A 96 12.40 12.41 1.21
N ILE A 97 13.52 11.76 1.53
CA ILE A 97 14.12 11.85 2.87
C ILE A 97 14.50 13.30 3.18
N LEU A 98 15.14 14.01 2.25
CA LEU A 98 15.47 15.42 2.43
C LEU A 98 14.22 16.27 2.65
N LEU A 99 13.14 16.01 1.90
CA LEU A 99 11.87 16.71 2.09
C LEU A 99 11.31 16.48 3.51
N TRP A 100 11.38 15.26 4.04
CA TRP A 100 10.99 14.99 5.43
C TRP A 100 11.84 15.72 6.46
N LEU A 101 13.13 15.93 6.19
CA LEU A 101 14.04 16.64 7.10
C LEU A 101 13.82 18.15 7.10
N VAL A 102 13.42 18.73 5.96
CA VAL A 102 13.26 20.18 5.81
C VAL A 102 11.81 20.63 6.03
N GLU A 103 10.84 19.94 5.42
CA GLU A 103 9.40 20.29 5.47
C GLU A 103 8.52 19.04 5.73
N PRO A 104 8.48 18.53 6.99
CA PRO A 104 7.75 17.31 7.33
C PRO A 104 6.25 17.36 7.00
N VAL A 105 5.63 18.53 7.16
CA VAL A 105 4.20 18.73 6.86
C VAL A 105 3.94 18.57 5.37
N LEU A 106 4.76 19.22 4.53
CA LEU A 106 4.66 19.08 3.08
C LEU A 106 4.94 17.65 2.63
N ALA A 107 5.95 17.00 3.23
CA ALA A 107 6.28 15.60 2.97
C ALA A 107 5.09 14.66 3.25
N LEU A 108 4.39 14.87 4.37
CA LEU A 108 3.23 14.09 4.76
C LEU A 108 2.03 14.33 3.83
N VAL A 109 1.73 15.59 3.48
CA VAL A 109 0.64 15.90 2.53
C VAL A 109 0.93 15.28 1.16
N ALA A 110 2.16 15.40 0.67
CA ALA A 110 2.58 14.79 -0.58
C ALA A 110 2.46 13.25 -0.51
N PHE A 111 2.90 12.64 0.59
CA PHE A 111 2.80 11.20 0.81
C PHE A 111 1.36 10.69 0.76
N LEU A 112 0.45 11.34 1.49
CA LEU A 112 -0.96 10.98 1.50
C LEU A 112 -1.58 11.15 0.11
N THR A 113 -1.26 12.24 -0.59
CA THR A 113 -1.74 12.49 -1.95
C THR A 113 -1.28 11.41 -2.93
N ILE A 114 0.01 11.07 -2.91
CA ILE A 114 0.57 10.00 -3.76
C ILE A 114 -0.06 8.65 -3.39
N SER A 115 -0.23 8.37 -2.10
CA SER A 115 -0.83 7.12 -1.61
C SER A 115 -2.28 6.94 -2.07
N VAL A 116 -3.10 8.00 -2.01
CA VAL A 116 -4.46 8.00 -2.55
C VAL A 116 -4.46 7.63 -4.02
N ILE A 117 -3.62 8.30 -4.82
CA ILE A 117 -3.56 8.06 -6.27
C ILE A 117 -3.07 6.64 -6.53
N HIS A 118 -1.99 6.20 -5.88
CA HIS A 118 -1.36 4.90 -6.08
C HIS A 118 -2.29 3.75 -5.71
N PHE A 119 -2.80 3.73 -4.48
CA PHE A 119 -3.72 2.71 -3.99
C PHE A 119 -5.00 2.68 -4.81
N GLY A 120 -5.58 3.85 -5.09
CA GLY A 120 -6.77 3.97 -5.92
C GLY A 120 -6.57 3.37 -7.32
N SER A 121 -5.49 3.78 -8.00
CA SER A 121 -5.21 3.35 -9.37
C SER A 121 -4.96 1.85 -9.47
N ASP A 122 -4.23 1.29 -8.51
CA ASP A 122 -3.79 -0.09 -8.51
C ASP A 122 -4.83 -1.07 -8.00
N ASP A 123 -5.71 -0.65 -7.09
CA ASP A 123 -6.77 -1.49 -6.54
C ASP A 123 -8.11 -1.37 -7.28
N SER A 124 -8.21 -0.50 -8.29
CA SER A 124 -9.35 -0.43 -9.20
C SER A 124 -9.33 -1.58 -10.22
N GLU A 125 -10.44 -2.31 -10.38
CA GLU A 125 -10.53 -3.41 -11.35
C GLU A 125 -10.71 -2.86 -12.79
N GLY A 126 -9.90 -3.35 -13.74
CA GLY A 126 -9.74 -2.74 -15.06
C GLY A 126 -10.66 -3.29 -16.16
N ALA A 127 -11.69 -2.51 -16.53
CA ALA A 127 -12.28 -2.32 -17.89
C ALA A 127 -13.57 -1.48 -17.87
N ASN A 128 -13.86 -0.76 -16.77
CA ASN A 128 -15.12 -0.05 -16.60
C ASN A 128 -15.03 1.42 -17.03
N GLN A 129 -16.13 1.95 -17.57
CA GLN A 129 -16.31 3.38 -17.90
C GLN A 129 -16.09 4.30 -16.69
N ASN A 130 -16.23 3.77 -15.46
CA ASN A 130 -16.10 4.54 -14.21
C ASN A 130 -14.81 4.26 -13.42
N ARG A 131 -13.75 3.73 -14.05
CA ARG A 131 -12.49 3.37 -13.36
C ARG A 131 -11.89 4.51 -12.52
N LEU A 132 -11.94 5.75 -13.02
CA LEU A 132 -11.40 6.91 -12.29
C LEU A 132 -12.13 7.15 -10.97
N LEU A 133 -13.45 6.96 -10.97
CA LEU A 133 -14.27 7.13 -9.79
C LEU A 133 -14.04 6.00 -8.77
N GLU A 134 -13.89 4.75 -9.25
CA GLU A 134 -13.49 3.63 -8.39
C GLU A 134 -12.13 3.87 -7.73
N ALA A 135 -11.14 4.30 -8.54
CA ALA A 135 -9.81 4.62 -8.07
C ALA A 135 -9.86 5.72 -7.03
N PHE A 136 -10.62 6.79 -7.26
CA PHE A 136 -10.81 7.86 -6.31
C PHE A 136 -11.42 7.37 -4.99
N ILE A 137 -12.50 6.59 -5.02
CA ILE A 137 -13.14 6.03 -3.83
C ILE A 137 -12.14 5.17 -3.05
N ARG A 138 -11.53 4.20 -3.72
CA ARG A 138 -10.59 3.25 -3.11
C ARG A 138 -9.38 3.93 -2.50
N GLY A 139 -8.81 4.90 -3.21
CA GLY A 139 -7.67 5.69 -2.77
C GLY A 139 -7.98 6.56 -1.55
N MET A 140 -9.21 7.09 -1.45
CA MET A 140 -9.60 7.97 -0.34
C MET A 140 -9.91 7.22 0.96
N MET A 141 -10.39 5.97 0.90
CA MET A 141 -10.79 5.23 2.11
C MET A 141 -9.71 5.17 3.20
N PRO A 142 -8.44 4.83 2.90
CA PRO A 142 -7.38 4.71 3.92
C PRO A 142 -7.01 6.02 4.60
N VAL A 143 -7.37 7.17 4.02
CA VAL A 143 -7.07 8.50 4.56
C VAL A 143 -8.30 9.05 5.27
N VAL A 144 -9.43 9.03 4.59
CA VAL A 144 -10.62 9.76 5.01
C VAL A 144 -11.33 9.08 6.18
N ILE A 145 -11.59 7.77 6.10
CA ILE A 145 -12.31 7.03 7.15
C ILE A 145 -11.61 7.15 8.51
N PRO A 146 -10.29 6.83 8.64
CA PRO A 146 -9.63 6.95 9.93
C PRO A 146 -9.55 8.40 10.43
N THR A 147 -9.43 9.39 9.54
CA THR A 147 -9.39 10.81 9.92
C THR A 147 -10.66 11.26 10.65
N PHE A 148 -11.82 10.73 10.26
CA PHE A 148 -13.09 11.05 10.92
C PHE A 148 -13.40 10.14 12.09
N ARG A 149 -13.12 8.85 11.95
CA ARG A 149 -13.51 7.87 12.96
C ARG A 149 -12.55 7.88 14.16
N HIS A 150 -11.27 8.16 13.93
CA HIS A 150 -10.20 8.10 14.91
C HIS A 150 -9.35 9.39 14.88
N PRO A 151 -9.96 10.58 15.05
CA PRO A 151 -9.29 11.86 14.84
C PRO A 151 -8.13 12.09 15.83
N ASP A 152 -8.24 11.56 17.05
CA ASP A 152 -7.20 11.70 18.09
C ASP A 152 -5.97 10.84 17.77
N GLU A 153 -6.19 9.60 17.30
CA GLU A 153 -5.14 8.69 16.87
C GLU A 153 -4.44 9.21 15.61
N VAL A 154 -5.19 9.70 14.61
CA VAL A 154 -4.62 10.31 13.40
C VAL A 154 -3.81 11.56 13.76
N SER A 155 -4.34 12.42 14.64
CA SER A 155 -3.62 13.60 15.12
C SER A 155 -2.34 13.23 15.85
N ARG A 156 -2.35 12.15 16.64
CA ARG A 156 -1.14 11.63 17.30
C ARG A 156 -0.11 11.15 16.29
N LEU A 157 -0.52 10.39 15.27
CA LEU A 157 0.37 9.96 14.19
C LEU A 157 0.96 11.15 13.44
N PHE A 158 0.17 12.18 13.15
CA PHE A 158 0.66 13.39 12.48
C PHE A 158 1.69 14.15 13.34
N ARG A 159 1.46 14.27 14.64
CA ARG A 159 2.46 14.83 15.57
C ARG A 159 3.74 14.01 15.61
N GLN A 160 3.63 12.68 15.69
CA GLN A 160 4.80 11.79 15.67
C GLN A 160 5.61 11.95 14.37
N LEU A 161 4.95 12.21 13.24
CA LEU A 161 5.60 12.37 11.93
C LEU A 161 6.14 13.77 11.66
N THR A 162 5.49 14.82 12.17
CA THR A 162 5.76 16.22 11.76
C THR A 162 6.16 17.15 12.92
N GLY A 163 6.22 16.62 14.15
CA GLY A 163 6.40 17.39 15.37
C GLY A 163 5.10 18.05 15.84
N GLU A 164 5.14 18.64 17.04
CA GLU A 164 3.96 19.25 17.68
C GLU A 164 3.29 20.34 16.83
N ALA A 165 4.08 21.29 16.32
CA ALA A 165 3.55 22.41 15.51
C ALA A 165 2.93 21.93 14.19
N GLY A 166 3.60 21.00 13.49
CA GLY A 166 3.09 20.44 12.24
C GLY A 166 1.84 19.60 12.45
N GLY A 167 1.82 18.78 13.51
CA GLY A 167 0.66 17.96 13.84
C GLY A 167 -0.54 18.81 14.23
N ALA A 168 -0.35 19.88 15.02
CA ALA A 168 -1.44 20.81 15.35
C ALA A 168 -2.04 21.49 14.12
N ALA A 169 -1.21 21.93 13.17
CA ALA A 169 -1.67 22.50 11.91
C ALA A 169 -2.52 21.49 11.12
N LEU A 170 -2.04 20.25 10.97
CA LEU A 170 -2.74 19.20 10.23
C LEU A 170 -4.04 18.75 10.92
N SER A 171 -4.06 18.68 12.25
CA SER A 171 -5.27 18.37 13.03
C SER A 171 -6.36 19.42 12.86
N ALA A 172 -6.02 20.69 12.64
CA ALA A 172 -7.00 21.72 12.34
C ALA A 172 -7.66 21.47 10.97
N TYR A 173 -6.89 21.02 9.97
CA TYR A 173 -7.40 20.69 8.63
C TYR A 173 -8.10 19.32 8.56
N SER A 174 -7.79 18.40 9.46
CA SER A 174 -8.38 17.06 9.49
C SER A 174 -9.89 17.12 9.80
N VAL A 175 -10.35 18.10 10.58
CA VAL A 175 -11.78 18.39 10.82
C VAL A 175 -12.50 18.77 9.51
N TYR A 176 -11.85 19.54 8.63
CA TYR A 176 -12.42 19.89 7.32
C TYR A 176 -12.42 18.68 6.37
N PHE A 177 -11.37 17.86 6.36
CA PHE A 177 -11.35 16.61 5.59
C PHE A 177 -12.40 15.61 6.06
N ALA A 178 -12.66 15.53 7.36
CA ALA A 178 -13.68 14.68 7.96
C ALA A 178 -15.10 15.03 7.46
N SER A 179 -15.35 16.29 7.10
CA SER A 179 -16.63 16.72 6.50
C SER A 179 -16.89 16.19 5.07
N LEU A 180 -15.87 15.63 4.40
CA LEU A 180 -15.98 15.03 3.07
C LEU A 180 -16.53 13.59 3.08
N ILE A 181 -16.71 12.99 4.25
CA ILE A 181 -17.14 11.59 4.41
C ILE A 181 -18.55 11.29 3.95
N PRO A 182 -19.56 12.10 4.33
CA PRO A 182 -20.90 11.90 3.80
C PRO A 182 -20.91 11.90 2.27
N MET A 183 -20.04 12.72 1.66
CA MET A 183 -19.89 12.80 0.21
C MET A 183 -19.20 11.54 -0.37
N ILE A 184 -18.13 11.02 0.23
CA ILE A 184 -17.47 9.79 -0.24
C ILE A 184 -18.36 8.56 -0.03
N LEU A 185 -19.08 8.47 1.08
CA LEU A 185 -20.03 7.38 1.35
C LEU A 185 -21.22 7.44 0.38
N LEU A 186 -21.74 8.64 0.10
CA LEU A 186 -22.78 8.86 -0.90
C LEU A 186 -22.30 8.49 -2.31
N ILE A 187 -21.09 8.91 -2.70
CA ILE A 187 -20.49 8.58 -3.99
C ILE A 187 -20.23 7.09 -4.11
N SER A 188 -19.79 6.42 -3.04
CA SER A 188 -19.60 4.97 -3.00
C SER A 188 -20.93 4.22 -3.13
N ALA A 189 -21.97 4.68 -2.46
CA ALA A 189 -23.32 4.13 -2.56
C ALA A 189 -23.91 4.32 -3.98
N ILE A 190 -23.69 5.48 -4.60
CA ILE A 190 -24.07 5.78 -5.98
C ILE A 190 -23.27 4.91 -6.97
N PHE A 191 -21.97 4.71 -6.72
CA PHE A 191 -21.09 3.87 -7.54
C PHE A 191 -21.54 2.40 -7.55
N ILE A 192 -21.84 1.86 -6.37
CA ILE A 192 -22.40 0.52 -6.18
C ILE A 192 -23.75 0.39 -6.90
N TRP A 193 -24.55 1.46 -6.90
CA TRP A 193 -25.85 1.51 -7.59
C TRP A 193 -25.72 1.50 -9.12
N PHE A 194 -24.75 2.21 -9.70
CA PHE A 194 -24.52 2.24 -11.16
C PHE A 194 -23.87 0.95 -11.71
N TYR A 195 -23.07 0.23 -10.91
CA TYR A 195 -22.40 -1.01 -11.33
C TYR A 195 -23.36 -2.21 -11.52
N LYS A 196 -24.65 -2.04 -11.22
CA LYS A 196 -25.70 -3.08 -11.23
C LYS A 196 -26.01 -3.70 -12.61
N TYR A 197 -25.33 -3.28 -13.68
CA TYR A 197 -25.49 -3.81 -15.05
C TYR A 197 -24.55 -4.98 -15.41
N ASP A 198 -23.54 -5.30 -14.58
CA ASP A 198 -22.75 -6.54 -14.68
C ASP A 198 -22.63 -7.21 -13.28
N SER A 199 -23.42 -8.25 -13.03
CA SER A 199 -23.93 -8.57 -11.69
C SER A 199 -22.94 -9.26 -10.74
N LYS A 200 -21.91 -9.95 -11.25
CA LYS A 200 -20.97 -10.71 -10.39
C LYS A 200 -19.73 -9.91 -10.00
N HIS A 201 -19.14 -9.17 -10.94
CA HIS A 201 -17.98 -8.31 -10.67
C HIS A 201 -18.34 -7.11 -9.78
N SER A 202 -19.54 -6.54 -9.98
CA SER A 202 -20.07 -5.47 -9.14
C SER A 202 -20.25 -5.86 -7.68
N LEU A 203 -20.78 -7.06 -7.40
CA LEU A 203 -21.01 -7.54 -6.04
C LEU A 203 -19.68 -7.75 -5.29
N LYS A 204 -18.68 -8.36 -5.95
CA LYS A 204 -17.36 -8.56 -5.36
C LYS A 204 -16.68 -7.23 -5.01
N ALA A 205 -16.65 -6.30 -5.96
CA ALA A 205 -16.07 -4.97 -5.73
C ALA A 205 -16.80 -4.22 -4.61
N GLY A 206 -18.13 -4.29 -4.56
CA GLY A 206 -18.94 -3.72 -3.48
C GLY A 206 -18.64 -4.32 -2.11
N LEU A 207 -18.60 -5.66 -2.01
CA LEU A 207 -18.25 -6.36 -0.76
C LEU A 207 -16.83 -6.02 -0.29
N GLU A 208 -15.89 -5.88 -1.21
CA GLU A 208 -14.53 -5.49 -0.87
C GLU A 208 -14.45 -4.04 -0.36
N ILE A 209 -15.11 -3.10 -1.03
CA ILE A 209 -15.21 -1.70 -0.56
C ILE A 209 -15.86 -1.65 0.83
N MET A 210 -16.93 -2.42 1.05
CA MET A 210 -17.58 -2.54 2.36
C MET A 210 -16.64 -3.11 3.41
N LEU A 211 -15.89 -4.17 3.09
CA LEU A 211 -14.93 -4.76 4.02
C LEU A 211 -13.80 -3.78 4.37
N ILE A 212 -13.22 -3.11 3.37
CA ILE A 212 -12.17 -2.11 3.60
C ILE A 212 -12.71 -0.99 4.48
N SER A 213 -13.90 -0.47 4.16
CA SER A 213 -14.55 0.58 4.94
C SER A 213 -14.80 0.14 6.38
N ALA A 214 -15.33 -1.08 6.58
CA ALA A 214 -15.57 -1.64 7.91
C ALA A 214 -14.27 -1.82 8.70
N THR A 215 -13.20 -2.30 8.08
CA THR A 215 -11.89 -2.43 8.74
C THR A 215 -11.35 -1.08 9.20
N PHE A 216 -11.36 -0.04 8.35
CA PHE A 216 -10.92 1.31 8.74
C PHE A 216 -11.84 1.98 9.77
N TRP A 217 -13.12 1.59 9.80
CA TRP A 217 -14.05 2.07 10.81
C TRP A 217 -13.85 1.42 12.18
N MET A 218 -13.53 0.12 12.21
CA MET A 218 -13.45 -0.68 13.44
C MET A 218 -12.08 -0.65 14.10
N LEU A 219 -10.99 -0.65 13.32
CA LEU A 219 -9.63 -0.79 13.83
C LEU A 219 -8.95 0.59 13.98
N PRO A 220 -8.00 0.75 14.93
CA PRO A 220 -7.15 1.94 14.98
C PRO A 220 -6.41 2.16 13.65
N PRO A 221 -6.11 3.42 13.28
CA PRO A 221 -5.64 3.77 11.94
C PRO A 221 -4.45 2.94 11.43
N LEU A 222 -3.45 2.70 12.28
CA LEU A 222 -2.26 1.94 11.92
C LEU A 222 -2.55 0.45 11.68
N ALA A 223 -3.38 -0.16 12.53
CA ALA A 223 -3.82 -1.54 12.38
C ALA A 223 -4.72 -1.73 11.15
N ALA A 224 -5.62 -0.78 10.89
CA ALA A 224 -6.47 -0.78 9.71
C ALA A 224 -5.64 -0.63 8.42
N PHE A 225 -4.69 0.30 8.40
CA PHE A 225 -3.75 0.47 7.29
C PHE A 225 -2.94 -0.82 7.06
N CYS A 226 -2.42 -1.44 8.11
CA CYS A 226 -1.73 -2.72 8.01
C CYS A 226 -2.62 -3.82 7.40
N ALA A 227 -3.86 -3.98 7.89
CA ALA A 227 -4.78 -4.98 7.38
C ALA A 227 -5.11 -4.77 5.90
N TYR A 228 -5.33 -3.53 5.47
CA TYR A 228 -5.57 -3.19 4.07
C TYR A 228 -4.32 -3.39 3.20
N PHE A 229 -3.18 -2.80 3.60
CA PHE A 229 -1.94 -2.81 2.83
C PHE A 229 -1.37 -4.22 2.70
N CYS A 230 -1.25 -4.96 3.80
CA CYS A 230 -0.73 -6.33 3.81
C CYS A 230 -1.77 -7.36 3.34
N GLY A 231 -3.06 -7.08 3.51
CA GLY A 231 -4.15 -7.99 3.15
C GLY A 231 -4.55 -7.93 1.68
N ILE A 232 -4.70 -6.72 1.13
CA ILE A 232 -5.19 -6.51 -0.23
C ILE A 232 -4.09 -6.03 -1.16
N HIS A 233 -3.52 -4.86 -0.85
CA HIS A 233 -2.71 -4.11 -1.79
C HIS A 233 -1.41 -4.85 -2.17
N ALA A 234 -0.60 -5.21 -1.16
CA ALA A 234 0.65 -5.92 -1.37
C ALA A 234 0.43 -7.30 -2.04
N PRO A 235 -0.49 -8.17 -1.57
CA PRO A 235 -0.75 -9.45 -2.22
C PRO A 235 -1.16 -9.33 -3.69
N ARG A 236 -1.99 -8.35 -4.07
CA ARG A 236 -2.35 -8.13 -5.48
C ARG A 236 -1.15 -7.83 -6.37
N LYS A 237 -0.26 -6.94 -5.91
CA LYS A 237 0.98 -6.64 -6.64
C LYS A 237 1.92 -7.83 -6.69
N ILE A 238 2.07 -8.55 -5.58
CA ILE A 238 2.88 -9.79 -5.52
C ILE A 238 2.37 -10.81 -6.53
N LEU A 239 1.05 -11.06 -6.57
CA LEU A 239 0.45 -12.01 -7.52
C LEU A 239 0.61 -11.55 -8.98
N THR A 240 0.52 -10.25 -9.25
CA THR A 240 0.73 -9.67 -10.58
C THR A 240 2.18 -9.88 -11.05
N ILE A 241 3.16 -9.58 -10.20
CA ILE A 241 4.58 -9.79 -10.52
C ILE A 241 4.91 -11.29 -10.58
N ALA A 242 4.30 -12.12 -9.74
CA ALA A 242 4.47 -13.57 -9.76
C ALA A 242 4.08 -14.17 -11.12
N GLU A 243 2.98 -13.71 -11.73
CA GLU A 243 2.61 -14.14 -13.09
C GLU A 243 3.61 -13.68 -14.14
N LEU A 244 4.14 -12.47 -14.01
CA LEU A 244 5.20 -12.00 -14.89
C LEU A 244 6.45 -12.90 -14.80
N LEU A 245 6.81 -13.35 -13.59
CA LEU A 245 7.99 -14.20 -13.33
C LEU A 245 7.81 -15.67 -13.75
N ALA A 246 6.56 -16.16 -13.80
CA ALA A 246 6.23 -17.52 -14.23
C ALA A 246 4.81 -17.60 -14.80
N PRO A 247 4.60 -17.21 -16.08
CA PRO A 247 3.27 -17.14 -16.69
C PRO A 247 2.53 -18.49 -16.66
N GLN A 248 3.26 -19.59 -16.74
CA GLN A 248 2.69 -20.94 -16.77
C GLN A 248 2.18 -21.43 -15.41
N ARG A 249 2.80 -21.02 -14.30
CA ARG A 249 2.47 -21.54 -12.96
C ARG A 249 2.65 -20.48 -11.88
N LEU A 250 1.53 -19.95 -11.39
CA LEU A 250 1.47 -18.91 -10.36
C LEU A 250 2.28 -19.26 -9.10
N ALA A 251 2.14 -20.48 -8.58
CA ALA A 251 2.88 -20.92 -7.39
C ALA A 251 4.41 -20.84 -7.56
N SER A 252 4.92 -21.18 -8.75
CA SER A 252 6.34 -21.03 -9.08
C SER A 252 6.74 -19.55 -9.18
N GLY A 253 5.84 -18.71 -9.69
CA GLY A 253 5.98 -17.26 -9.74
C GLY A 253 6.10 -16.64 -8.35
N VAL A 254 5.21 -17.02 -7.42
CA VAL A 254 5.22 -16.56 -6.02
C VAL A 254 6.52 -16.99 -5.33
N LEU A 255 6.95 -18.24 -5.53
CA LEU A 255 8.23 -18.70 -4.98
C LEU A 255 9.42 -17.91 -5.53
N LYS A 256 9.45 -17.64 -6.84
CA LYS A 256 10.49 -16.80 -7.45
C LYS A 256 10.45 -15.38 -6.91
N PHE A 257 9.25 -14.80 -6.76
CA PHE A 257 9.05 -13.47 -6.20
C PHE A 257 9.72 -13.37 -4.83
N HIS A 258 9.35 -14.25 -3.89
CA HIS A 258 9.91 -14.23 -2.54
C HIS A 258 11.43 -14.44 -2.53
N LYS A 259 11.96 -15.35 -3.35
CA LYS A 259 13.41 -15.55 -3.46
C LYS A 259 14.16 -14.29 -3.91
N LEU A 260 13.60 -13.56 -4.87
CA LEU A 260 14.20 -12.33 -5.40
C LEU A 260 13.99 -11.15 -4.44
N SER A 261 12.89 -11.11 -3.69
CA SER A 261 12.55 -10.00 -2.79
C SER A 261 13.32 -10.02 -1.47
N ILE A 262 13.82 -11.18 -1.01
CA ILE A 262 14.51 -11.31 0.29
C ILE A 262 15.65 -10.28 0.42
N LYS A 263 16.59 -10.23 -0.53
CA LYS A 263 17.77 -9.36 -0.44
C LYS A 263 17.39 -7.86 -0.35
N PRO A 264 16.64 -7.29 -1.31
CA PRO A 264 16.25 -5.88 -1.22
C PRO A 264 15.40 -5.58 0.02
N THR A 265 14.51 -6.50 0.42
CA THR A 265 13.69 -6.30 1.63
C THR A 265 14.54 -6.27 2.90
N LEU A 266 15.53 -7.17 3.04
CA LEU A 266 16.44 -7.18 4.19
C LEU A 266 17.32 -5.94 4.26
N VAL A 267 17.74 -5.38 3.11
CA VAL A 267 18.49 -4.12 3.09
C VAL A 267 17.64 -2.98 3.68
N VAL A 268 16.39 -2.86 3.23
CA VAL A 268 15.49 -1.82 3.75
C VAL A 268 15.20 -2.05 5.24
N ILE A 269 14.90 -3.28 5.67
CA ILE A 269 14.68 -3.61 7.09
C ILE A 269 15.92 -3.27 7.93
N GLY A 270 17.11 -3.61 7.45
CA GLY A 270 18.37 -3.32 8.15
C GLY A 270 18.63 -1.82 8.31
N VAL A 271 18.45 -1.05 7.23
CA VAL A 271 18.60 0.42 7.27
C VAL A 271 17.54 1.06 8.17
N SER A 272 16.28 0.67 8.03
CA SER A 272 15.20 1.15 8.89
C SER A 272 15.45 0.78 10.36
N GLY A 273 15.93 -0.43 10.64
CA GLY A 273 16.30 -0.86 11.98
C GLY A 273 17.44 -0.03 12.58
N LEU A 274 18.46 0.30 11.78
CA LEU A 274 19.53 1.21 12.22
C LEU A 274 18.99 2.62 12.51
N CYS A 275 18.18 3.18 11.62
CA CYS A 275 17.52 4.49 11.83
C CYS A 275 16.67 4.49 13.10
N TYR A 276 15.94 3.40 13.36
CA TYR A 276 15.16 3.21 14.59
C TYR A 276 16.06 3.26 15.82
N LEU A 277 17.15 2.48 15.86
CA LEU A 277 18.10 2.48 16.98
C LEU A 277 18.80 3.83 17.21
N ILE A 278 18.95 4.65 16.17
CA ILE A 278 19.49 6.01 16.30
C ILE A 278 18.43 6.95 16.90
N LEU A 279 17.20 6.93 16.37
CA LEU A 279 16.13 7.83 16.78
C LEU A 279 15.65 7.57 18.21
N THR A 280 15.61 6.32 18.66
CA THR A 280 15.20 5.94 20.03
C THR A 280 16.11 6.50 21.11
N ARG A 281 17.29 7.05 20.75
CA ARG A 281 18.15 7.79 21.69
C ARG A 281 17.61 9.19 22.02
N THR A 282 16.68 9.70 21.21
CA THR A 282 16.20 11.10 21.28
C THR A 282 14.70 11.23 21.42
N ILE A 283 13.94 10.23 20.95
CA ILE A 283 12.47 10.23 20.97
C ILE A 283 11.92 8.91 21.51
N PRO A 284 10.67 8.85 22.00
CA PRO A 284 10.03 7.63 22.47
C PRO A 284 10.06 6.49 21.43
N LEU A 285 10.06 5.25 21.92
CA LEU A 285 10.19 4.05 21.10
C LEU A 285 9.08 3.93 20.04
N ASP A 286 7.85 4.20 20.43
CA ASP A 286 6.67 4.12 19.55
C ASP A 286 6.70 5.21 18.47
N GLU A 287 7.07 6.44 18.86
CA GLU A 287 7.27 7.54 17.92
C GLU A 287 8.37 7.23 16.90
N ALA A 288 9.51 6.68 17.35
CA ALA A 288 10.59 6.27 16.46
C ALA A 288 10.14 5.17 15.48
N ALA A 289 9.37 4.19 15.95
CA ALA A 289 8.87 3.10 15.13
C ALA A 289 7.92 3.62 14.03
N VAL A 290 6.97 4.48 14.40
CA VAL A 290 6.04 5.13 13.46
C VAL A 290 6.80 5.98 12.46
N ARG A 291 7.69 6.85 12.92
CA ARG A 291 8.45 7.78 12.07
C ARG A 291 9.31 7.04 11.05
N VAL A 292 10.09 6.04 11.48
CA VAL A 292 10.91 5.23 10.57
C VAL A 292 10.05 4.51 9.55
N THR A 293 8.95 3.89 9.99
CA THR A 293 8.10 3.09 9.09
C THR A 293 7.49 3.93 7.99
N PHE A 294 6.83 5.04 8.33
CA PHE A 294 6.12 5.85 7.33
C PHE A 294 7.07 6.69 6.46
N ILE A 295 8.20 7.17 7.00
CA ILE A 295 9.22 7.83 6.17
C ILE A 295 9.83 6.83 5.18
N ALA A 296 10.15 5.62 5.62
CA ALA A 296 10.69 4.58 4.74
C ALA A 296 9.68 4.16 3.67
N LEU A 297 8.41 3.96 4.04
CA LEU A 297 7.34 3.69 3.08
C LEU A 297 7.26 4.81 2.04
N ASN A 298 7.14 6.07 2.46
CA ASN A 298 7.06 7.21 1.53
C ASN A 298 8.29 7.30 0.60
N ALA A 299 9.50 7.18 1.16
CA ALA A 299 10.74 7.27 0.40
C ALA A 299 10.87 6.17 -0.66
N LEU A 300 10.25 5.01 -0.44
CA LEU A 300 10.17 3.93 -1.42
C LEU A 300 8.98 4.07 -2.38
N THR A 301 7.87 4.68 -1.95
CA THR A 301 6.67 4.87 -2.78
C THR A 301 6.95 5.72 -4.00
N LEU A 302 7.68 6.84 -3.87
CA LEU A 302 7.94 7.72 -5.00
C LEU A 302 8.68 7.02 -6.16
N PRO A 303 9.86 6.40 -5.96
CA PRO A 303 10.51 5.65 -7.03
C PRO A 303 9.70 4.44 -7.51
N HIS A 304 8.96 3.76 -6.61
CA HIS A 304 8.08 2.65 -6.95
C HIS A 304 7.00 3.03 -7.96
N VAL A 305 6.37 4.19 -7.76
CA VAL A 305 5.31 4.69 -8.66
C VAL A 305 5.90 5.28 -9.94
N LEU A 306 6.96 6.09 -9.85
CA LEU A 306 7.45 6.85 -11.00
C LEU A 306 8.26 6.02 -11.99
N LEU A 307 9.18 5.17 -11.53
CA LEU A 307 10.14 4.50 -12.43
C LEU A 307 9.46 3.55 -13.43
N PRO A 308 8.49 2.70 -13.04
CA PRO A 308 7.75 1.88 -13.99
C PRO A 308 6.93 2.70 -15.01
N CYS A 309 6.52 3.92 -14.66
CA CYS A 309 5.81 4.85 -15.57
C CYS A 309 6.76 5.52 -16.57
N MET A 310 7.99 5.85 -16.16
CA MET A 310 9.01 6.43 -17.05
C MET A 310 9.48 5.44 -18.12
N ALA A 311 9.36 4.14 -17.86
CA ALA A 311 9.74 3.07 -18.79
C ALA A 311 8.75 2.88 -19.97
N LYS A 312 7.94 3.88 -20.36
CA LYS A 312 6.91 3.73 -21.38
C LYS A 312 7.49 3.33 -22.74
N VAL A 313 6.88 2.30 -23.31
CA VAL A 313 7.05 1.74 -24.65
C VAL A 313 6.58 2.77 -25.69
N ASP A 314 7.41 3.09 -26.68
CA ASP A 314 6.95 3.63 -27.97
C ASP A 314 6.09 2.55 -28.65
N THR A 315 4.78 2.62 -28.47
CA THR A 315 3.84 1.69 -29.09
C THR A 315 3.60 2.10 -30.54
N GLY A 316 4.40 1.58 -31.46
CA GLY A 316 3.95 1.37 -32.83
C GLY A 316 2.78 0.38 -32.80
N THR A 317 1.56 0.90 -32.86
CA THR A 317 0.28 0.28 -33.25
C THR A 317 0.20 -1.26 -33.34
N ALA A 318 0.44 -1.99 -32.24
CA ALA A 318 0.01 -3.39 -32.11
C ALA A 318 -0.08 -3.81 -30.63
N GLY A 319 -1.29 -4.15 -30.17
CA GLY A 319 -1.50 -4.97 -28.96
C GLY A 319 -1.65 -4.23 -27.62
N ILE A 320 -2.72 -3.44 -27.47
CA ILE A 320 -2.98 -2.62 -26.26
C ILE A 320 -3.40 -3.42 -25.00
N SER A 321 -3.74 -4.71 -25.06
CA SER A 321 -4.52 -5.31 -23.95
C SER A 321 -3.74 -5.97 -22.80
N GLN A 322 -2.43 -6.17 -22.89
CA GLN A 322 -1.68 -6.98 -21.91
C GLN A 322 -0.63 -6.20 -21.10
N TYR A 323 -0.09 -5.09 -21.62
CA TYR A 323 0.99 -4.35 -20.94
C TYR A 323 0.52 -3.20 -20.04
N GLN A 324 -0.75 -2.77 -20.14
CA GLN A 324 -1.34 -1.78 -19.22
C GLN A 324 -1.82 -2.40 -17.88
N ARG A 325 -1.58 -3.70 -17.66
CA ARG A 325 -2.05 -4.47 -16.49
C ARG A 325 -0.95 -4.85 -15.49
N ILE A 326 0.21 -4.19 -15.57
CA ILE A 326 1.30 -4.33 -14.59
C ILE A 326 1.51 -2.97 -13.94
#